data_AF-A0A5C3MS39-F1
#
_entry.id   AF-A0A5C3MS39-F1
#
_cell.length_a   1.000
_cell.length_b   1.000
_cell.length_c   1.000
_cell.angle_alpha   90.00
_cell.angle_beta   90.00
_cell.angle_gamma   90.00
#
_symmetry.space_group_name_H-M   'P 1'
#
loop_
_entity.id
_entity.type
_entity.pdbx_description
1 polymer ?
#
loop_
_entity_poly.entity_id
_entity_poly.type
_entity_poly.pdbx_seq_one_letter_code
_entity_poly.pdbx_strand_id
1 'polypeptide(L)'
;MGRQADDHSDLDLPNMRISSSSAVPPVICRPGLGWSQCVHPEGWVYFQKGNIVTDVAPDRLPEVEGHIATFARVLTNDQYDISVSSSPSNAALNIFFVNHELRYASSNMRDVTESPGLPASQDIRMEYWKFMCHYPSHRPLPLGALAMARQLLDCYIMDGLRRRSESHAPFRLEQSKELLEFLDKMGGTSDDSDIFMTTTAASGIPSRSSSLVALVSWIMLTSGMSYHLKDYVKLGCPTLSSPQLVTVNYINTADAHSILSGLIWPGSLSAFRLSRLYALALHEATSIAQAWH
;
A
#
# COMPACT_ATOMS: atom_id res chain seq x y z
N MET A 1 -75.97 -37.64 -8.11
CA MET A 1 -75.74 -36.79 -9.30
C MET A 1 -74.62 -35.84 -8.90
N GLY A 2 -73.38 -35.86 -9.38
CA GLY A 2 -72.78 -36.38 -10.60
C GLY A 2 -71.78 -35.30 -11.05
N ARG A 3 -70.58 -35.72 -11.52
CA ARG A 3 -69.50 -34.92 -12.15
C ARG A 3 -68.55 -34.18 -11.19
N GLN A 4 -67.25 -33.99 -11.43
CA GLN A 4 -66.22 -34.42 -12.40
C GLN A 4 -64.97 -33.62 -11.96
N ALA A 5 -63.93 -34.25 -11.42
CA ALA A 5 -62.61 -34.44 -12.05
C ALA A 5 -62.12 -33.26 -12.91
N ASP A 6 -61.08 -32.57 -12.45
CA ASP A 6 -60.04 -31.83 -13.21
C ASP A 6 -58.88 -31.63 -12.20
N ASP A 7 -57.88 -32.51 -12.13
CA ASP A 7 -56.69 -32.59 -12.99
C ASP A 7 -55.82 -31.32 -12.93
N HIS A 8 -55.03 -31.20 -11.86
CA HIS A 8 -53.97 -30.20 -11.74
C HIS A 8 -52.64 -30.87 -12.06
N SER A 9 -52.14 -30.60 -13.26
CA SER A 9 -50.89 -31.12 -13.79
C SER A 9 -49.68 -30.62 -12.98
N ASP A 10 -48.91 -31.59 -12.49
CA ASP A 10 -47.53 -31.43 -12.04
C ASP A 10 -46.67 -30.84 -13.17
N LEU A 11 -46.16 -29.62 -12.96
CA LEU A 11 -45.08 -29.07 -13.76
C LEU A 11 -43.75 -29.47 -13.10
N ASP A 12 -43.22 -30.60 -13.55
CA ASP A 12 -41.83 -31.01 -13.34
C ASP A 12 -40.88 -29.92 -13.88
N LEU A 13 -40.34 -29.11 -12.96
CA LEU A 13 -39.23 -28.22 -13.24
C LEU A 13 -37.93 -29.03 -13.27
N PRO A 14 -37.12 -28.94 -14.35
CA PRO A 14 -35.87 -29.67 -14.43
C PRO A 14 -34.89 -29.15 -13.38
N ASN A 15 -34.47 -30.08 -12.53
CA ASN A 15 -33.46 -29.94 -11.48
C ASN A 15 -32.11 -29.55 -12.12
N MET A 16 -31.89 -28.25 -12.35
CA MET A 16 -30.58 -27.71 -12.73
C MET A 16 -29.65 -27.83 -11.53
N ARG A 17 -28.99 -28.99 -11.42
CA ARG A 17 -27.76 -29.14 -10.66
C ARG A 17 -26.72 -28.22 -11.28
N ILE A 18 -26.61 -27.02 -10.73
CA ILE A 18 -25.44 -26.16 -10.93
C ILE A 18 -24.29 -26.87 -10.23
N SER A 19 -23.55 -27.66 -10.99
CA SER A 19 -22.23 -28.15 -10.60
C SER A 19 -21.31 -26.93 -10.52
N SER A 20 -21.34 -26.22 -9.39
CA SER A 20 -20.36 -25.19 -9.03
C SER A 20 -19.03 -25.86 -8.69
N SER A 21 -18.37 -26.40 -9.71
CA SER A 21 -16.97 -26.76 -9.68
C SER A 21 -16.14 -25.47 -9.83
N SER A 22 -16.21 -24.60 -8.83
CA SER A 22 -15.14 -23.64 -8.58
C SER A 22 -14.05 -24.39 -7.82
N ALA A 23 -13.32 -25.23 -8.54
CA ALA A 23 -12.05 -25.74 -8.07
C ALA A 23 -11.08 -24.55 -8.11
N VAL A 24 -11.10 -23.73 -7.06
CA VAL A 24 -9.96 -22.89 -6.73
C VAL A 24 -8.81 -23.88 -6.57
N PRO A 25 -7.75 -23.83 -7.40
CA PRO A 25 -6.63 -24.74 -7.23
C PRO A 25 -6.12 -24.53 -5.80
N PRO A 26 -5.87 -25.61 -5.03
CA PRO A 26 -5.29 -25.45 -3.70
C PRO A 26 -4.03 -24.60 -3.87
N VAL A 27 -3.91 -23.54 -3.07
CA VAL A 27 -2.68 -22.76 -2.96
C VAL A 27 -1.63 -23.72 -2.42
N ILE A 28 -0.92 -24.37 -3.34
CA ILE A 28 0.21 -25.22 -3.01
C ILE A 28 1.31 -24.26 -2.58
N CYS A 29 1.38 -23.97 -1.28
CA CYS A 29 2.64 -23.61 -0.67
C CYS A 29 3.61 -24.71 -1.08
N ARG A 30 4.56 -24.45 -1.99
CA ARG A 30 5.74 -25.30 -2.12
C ARG A 30 6.71 -24.82 -1.05
N PRO A 31 6.71 -25.43 0.15
CA PRO A 31 7.58 -25.03 1.24
C PRO A 31 8.90 -25.75 0.97
N GLY A 32 9.72 -25.20 0.06
CA GLY A 32 10.94 -25.87 -0.39
C GLY A 32 12.19 -25.01 -0.38
N LEU A 33 12.06 -23.67 -0.37
CA LEU A 33 13.19 -22.76 -0.61
C LEU A 33 13.34 -21.64 0.43
N GLY A 34 12.61 -21.70 1.54
CA GLY A 34 12.66 -20.67 2.59
C GLY A 34 11.96 -19.36 2.24
N TRP A 35 11.21 -19.32 1.12
CA TRP A 35 10.32 -18.22 0.78
C TRP A 35 8.99 -18.35 1.51
N SER A 36 8.51 -17.24 2.07
CA SER A 36 7.17 -17.09 2.61
C SER A 36 6.30 -16.35 1.61
N GLN A 37 5.09 -16.85 1.40
CA GLN A 37 4.10 -16.18 0.58
C GLN A 37 3.33 -15.16 1.43
N CYS A 38 3.15 -13.95 0.90
CA CYS A 38 2.38 -12.89 1.52
C CYS A 38 1.23 -12.48 0.58
N VAL A 39 0.09 -12.10 1.17
CA VAL A 39 -1.05 -11.55 0.44
C VAL A 39 -1.13 -10.06 0.74
N HIS A 40 -1.06 -9.25 -0.31
CA HIS A 40 -1.26 -7.81 -0.23
C HIS A 40 -2.72 -7.50 0.14
N PRO A 41 -3.01 -6.40 0.84
CA PRO A 41 -4.39 -5.98 1.14
C PRO A 41 -5.31 -5.89 -0.10
N GLU A 42 -4.76 -5.61 -1.29
CA GLU A 42 -5.49 -5.60 -2.57
C GLU A 42 -5.73 -7.00 -3.18
N GLY A 43 -5.24 -8.07 -2.54
CA GLY A 43 -5.46 -9.46 -2.91
C GLY A 43 -4.44 -10.07 -3.88
N TRP A 44 -3.40 -9.34 -4.28
CA TRP A 44 -2.29 -9.91 -5.05
C TRP A 44 -1.23 -10.53 -4.13
N VAL A 45 -0.38 -11.39 -4.68
CA VAL A 45 0.57 -12.22 -3.93
C VAL A 45 2.00 -11.76 -4.20
N TYR A 46 2.83 -11.78 -3.16
CA TYR A 46 4.27 -11.58 -3.24
C TYR A 46 5.01 -12.54 -2.32
N PHE A 47 6.33 -12.59 -2.45
CA PHE A 47 7.19 -13.53 -1.75
C PHE A 47 8.25 -12.78 -0.94
N GLN A 48 8.59 -13.31 0.22
CA GLN A 48 9.66 -12.79 1.07
C GLN A 48 10.59 -13.89 1.57
N LYS A 49 11.88 -13.59 1.70
CA LYS A 49 12.89 -14.48 2.28
C LYS A 49 13.97 -13.65 2.96
N GLY A 50 14.03 -13.68 4.29
CA GLY A 50 14.93 -12.79 5.04
C GLY A 50 14.56 -11.32 4.77
N ASN A 51 15.54 -10.53 4.34
CA ASN A 51 15.40 -9.11 3.97
C ASN A 51 15.09 -8.88 2.48
N ILE A 52 14.62 -9.91 1.77
CA ILE A 52 14.32 -9.83 0.34
C ILE A 52 12.82 -9.96 0.13
N VAL A 53 12.26 -9.08 -0.69
CA VAL A 53 10.87 -9.16 -1.18
C VAL A 53 10.81 -9.12 -2.69
N THR A 54 9.83 -9.82 -3.25
CA THR A 54 9.61 -9.84 -4.69
C THR A 54 8.17 -10.15 -5.07
N ASP A 55 7.68 -9.51 -6.12
CA ASP A 55 6.40 -9.80 -6.78
C ASP A 55 6.58 -10.68 -8.03
N VAL A 56 7.79 -11.16 -8.28
CA VAL A 56 8.13 -12.04 -9.40
C VAL A 56 7.45 -13.40 -9.22
N ALA A 57 7.07 -14.01 -10.35
CA ALA A 57 6.40 -15.31 -10.37
C ALA A 57 7.23 -16.42 -9.67
N PRO A 58 6.58 -17.41 -9.02
CA PRO A 58 7.25 -18.43 -8.22
C PRO A 58 8.37 -19.22 -8.93
N ASP A 59 8.20 -19.48 -10.22
CA ASP A 59 9.14 -20.22 -11.06
C ASP A 59 10.44 -19.45 -11.32
N ARG A 60 10.43 -18.13 -11.15
CA ARG A 60 11.58 -17.23 -11.30
C ARG A 60 12.24 -16.86 -9.96
N LEU A 61 11.77 -17.36 -8.81
CA LEU A 61 12.42 -17.13 -7.52
C LEU A 61 13.90 -17.57 -7.48
N PRO A 62 14.33 -18.68 -8.12
CA PRO A 62 15.75 -19.03 -8.20
C PRO A 62 16.61 -17.99 -8.95
N GLU A 63 16.03 -17.31 -9.95
CA GLU A 63 16.70 -16.21 -10.68
C GLU A 63 16.91 -15.02 -9.75
N VAL A 64 15.89 -14.67 -8.95
CA VAL A 64 15.98 -13.61 -7.92
C VAL A 64 17.10 -13.93 -6.93
N GLU A 65 17.18 -15.16 -6.42
CA GLU A 65 18.24 -15.61 -5.50
C GLU A 65 19.64 -15.50 -6.11
N GLY A 66 19.81 -15.94 -7.36
CA GLY A 66 21.07 -15.82 -8.07
C GLY A 66 21.50 -14.36 -8.25
N HIS A 67 20.54 -13.47 -8.53
CA HIS A 67 20.81 -12.06 -8.78
C HIS A 67 21.17 -11.28 -7.50
N ILE A 68 20.50 -11.58 -6.38
CA ILE A 68 20.72 -10.90 -5.10
C ILE A 68 21.93 -11.42 -4.31
N ALA A 69 22.45 -12.62 -4.63
CA ALA A 69 23.57 -13.22 -3.89
C ALA A 69 24.81 -12.29 -3.78
N THR A 70 25.00 -11.42 -4.77
CA THR A 70 26.08 -10.42 -4.77
C THR A 70 25.85 -9.29 -3.77
N PHE A 71 24.59 -8.89 -3.56
CA PHE A 71 24.22 -7.75 -2.70
C PHE A 71 23.91 -8.15 -1.26
N ALA A 72 23.33 -9.35 -1.07
CA ALA A 72 22.96 -9.86 0.25
C ALA A 72 24.17 -10.00 1.20
N ARG A 73 25.39 -10.13 0.66
CA ARG A 73 26.63 -10.14 1.46
C ARG A 73 27.01 -8.77 2.02
N VAL A 74 26.52 -7.68 1.42
CA VAL A 74 26.86 -6.30 1.79
C VAL A 74 25.83 -5.73 2.76
N LEU A 75 24.55 -6.03 2.54
CA LEU A 75 23.43 -5.55 3.35
C LEU A 75 22.94 -6.64 4.31
N THR A 76 23.75 -6.93 5.32
CA THR A 76 23.45 -7.97 6.34
C THR A 76 22.71 -7.44 7.56
N ASN A 77 22.51 -6.13 7.65
CA ASN A 77 21.84 -5.51 8.79
C ASN A 77 20.31 -5.48 8.57
N ASP A 78 19.55 -5.77 9.63
CA ASP A 78 18.09 -5.77 9.67
C ASP A 78 17.44 -4.42 9.37
N GLN A 79 18.22 -3.34 9.24
CA GLN A 79 17.72 -2.04 8.81
C GLN A 79 17.50 -1.93 7.29
N TYR A 80 18.03 -2.87 6.51
CA TYR A 80 17.95 -2.83 5.04
C TYR A 80 17.11 -3.96 4.48
N ASP A 81 16.34 -3.65 3.44
CA ASP A 81 15.69 -4.65 2.58
C ASP A 81 16.07 -4.47 1.11
N ILE A 82 15.88 -5.54 0.34
CA ILE A 82 16.09 -5.60 -1.10
C ILE A 82 14.75 -5.98 -1.75
N SER A 83 14.20 -5.07 -2.54
CA SER A 83 13.04 -5.33 -3.38
C SER A 83 13.49 -5.72 -4.78
N VAL A 84 12.96 -6.82 -5.30
CA VAL A 84 13.18 -7.26 -6.67
C VAL A 84 11.85 -7.36 -7.39
N SER A 85 11.68 -6.60 -8.47
CA SER A 85 10.46 -6.65 -9.28
C SER A 85 10.77 -6.85 -10.75
N SER A 86 9.80 -7.34 -11.51
CA SER A 86 9.88 -7.43 -12.97
C SER A 86 8.74 -6.65 -13.60
N SER A 87 9.04 -5.88 -14.64
CA SER A 87 7.99 -5.19 -15.40
C SER A 87 7.43 -6.12 -16.48
N PRO A 88 6.11 -6.11 -16.78
CA PRO A 88 5.58 -6.80 -17.95
C PRO A 88 6.24 -6.35 -19.26
N SER A 89 6.71 -5.11 -19.33
CA SER A 89 7.40 -4.54 -20.50
C SER A 89 8.89 -4.85 -20.56
N ASN A 90 9.49 -5.28 -19.44
CA ASN A 90 10.92 -5.57 -19.35
C ASN A 90 11.15 -6.78 -18.44
N ALA A 91 11.53 -7.90 -19.05
CA ALA A 91 11.82 -9.13 -18.33
C ALA A 91 13.00 -9.01 -17.34
N ALA A 92 13.84 -7.98 -17.49
CA ALA A 92 14.93 -7.71 -16.57
C ALA A 92 14.41 -7.41 -15.15
N LEU A 93 15.11 -7.96 -14.17
CA LEU A 93 14.85 -7.71 -12.76
C LEU A 93 15.31 -6.29 -12.40
N ASN A 94 14.41 -5.54 -11.78
CA ASN A 94 14.72 -4.24 -11.19
C ASN A 94 14.96 -4.42 -9.70
N ILE A 95 16.08 -3.91 -9.21
CA ILE A 95 16.43 -3.98 -7.79
C ILE A 95 16.25 -2.60 -7.18
N PHE A 96 15.61 -2.57 -6.01
CA PHE A 96 15.60 -1.42 -5.12
C PHE A 96 16.16 -1.81 -3.77
N PHE A 97 17.02 -0.95 -3.23
CA PHE A 97 17.55 -1.03 -1.89
C PHE A 97 16.70 -0.13 -0.99
N VAL A 98 16.40 -0.60 0.21
CA VAL A 98 15.52 0.10 1.16
C VAL A 98 16.24 0.23 2.48
N ASN A 99 16.24 1.43 3.08
CA ASN A 99 16.72 1.69 4.43
C ASN A 99 15.55 2.17 5.28
N HIS A 100 15.16 1.36 6.27
CA HIS A 100 14.01 1.62 7.12
C HIS A 100 14.27 2.65 8.22
N GLU A 101 15.52 2.80 8.64
CA GLU A 101 15.91 3.80 9.63
C GLU A 101 15.80 5.21 9.03
N LEU A 102 16.37 5.40 7.84
CA LEU A 102 16.35 6.68 7.13
C LEU A 102 15.07 6.89 6.30
N ARG A 103 14.28 5.83 6.08
CA ARG A 103 13.08 5.82 5.24
C ARG A 103 13.38 6.20 3.79
N TYR A 104 14.43 5.60 3.23
CA TYR A 104 14.88 5.81 1.85
C TYR A 104 14.75 4.53 1.03
N ALA A 105 14.43 4.68 -0.25
CA ALA A 105 14.61 3.62 -1.22
C ALA A 105 15.18 4.18 -2.53
N SER A 106 16.08 3.42 -3.17
CA SER A 106 16.68 3.77 -4.46
C SER A 106 17.14 2.51 -5.20
N SER A 107 17.23 2.59 -6.52
CA SER A 107 17.88 1.57 -7.34
C SER A 107 19.41 1.58 -7.21
N ASN A 108 19.97 2.67 -6.67
CA ASN A 108 21.40 2.79 -6.37
C ASN A 108 21.61 2.57 -4.87
N MET A 109 22.40 1.54 -4.52
CA MET A 109 22.70 1.18 -3.14
C MET A 109 23.34 2.33 -2.35
N ARG A 110 24.19 3.16 -2.99
CA ARG A 110 24.89 4.26 -2.31
C ARG A 110 23.95 5.30 -1.73
N ASP A 111 22.86 5.62 -2.42
CA ASP A 111 21.86 6.60 -1.99
C ASP A 111 21.16 6.19 -0.67
N VAL A 112 21.21 4.90 -0.35
CA VAL A 112 20.51 4.26 0.77
C VAL A 112 21.47 3.94 1.92
N THR A 113 22.74 3.67 1.62
CA THR A 113 23.79 3.34 2.60
C THR A 113 24.60 4.54 3.06
N GLU A 114 24.89 5.48 2.18
CA GLU A 114 25.65 6.67 2.53
C GLU A 114 24.68 7.68 3.14
N SER A 115 25.01 8.22 4.31
CA SER A 115 24.22 9.32 4.88
C SER A 115 24.32 10.48 3.89
N PRO A 116 23.22 10.86 3.21
CA PRO A 116 23.30 11.93 2.23
C PRO A 116 23.74 13.20 2.94
N GLY A 117 24.77 13.86 2.40
CA GLY A 117 24.95 15.28 2.67
C GLY A 117 23.61 15.98 2.38
N LEU A 118 23.15 16.80 3.32
CA LEU A 118 21.88 17.49 3.24
C LEU A 118 21.64 18.15 1.86
N PRO A 119 20.39 18.16 1.36
CA PRO A 119 19.23 17.35 1.74
C PRO A 119 19.09 16.09 0.87
N ALA A 120 18.79 14.95 1.49
CA ALA A 120 18.32 13.76 0.80
C ALA A 120 17.16 14.12 -0.14
N SER A 121 17.17 13.63 -1.38
CA SER A 121 16.08 13.93 -2.32
C SER A 121 14.74 13.46 -1.73
N GLN A 122 13.72 14.31 -1.85
CA GLN A 122 12.35 13.91 -1.53
C GLN A 122 11.93 12.67 -2.33
N ASP A 123 12.51 12.46 -3.51
CA ASP A 123 12.23 11.32 -4.39
C ASP A 123 12.55 9.99 -3.71
N ILE A 124 13.71 9.85 -3.07
CA ILE A 124 14.08 8.59 -2.41
C ILE A 124 13.20 8.28 -1.19
N ARG A 125 12.62 9.32 -0.55
CA ARG A 125 11.60 9.14 0.50
C ARG A 125 10.25 8.73 -0.09
N MET A 126 9.88 9.27 -1.25
CA MET A 126 8.67 8.86 -1.94
C MET A 126 8.77 7.39 -2.40
N GLU A 127 9.92 6.97 -2.92
CA GLU A 127 10.18 5.57 -3.28
C GLU A 127 10.08 4.65 -2.05
N TYR A 128 10.53 5.09 -0.88
CA TYR A 128 10.34 4.34 0.36
C TYR A 128 8.87 4.10 0.68
N TRP A 129 8.04 5.14 0.61
CA TRP A 129 6.61 4.98 0.88
C TRP A 129 5.90 4.16 -0.20
N LYS A 130 6.36 4.21 -1.46
CA LYS A 130 5.91 3.28 -2.51
C LYS A 130 6.24 1.85 -2.14
N PHE A 131 7.46 1.57 -1.69
CA PHE A 131 7.86 0.25 -1.22
C PHE A 131 6.95 -0.25 -0.08
N MET A 132 6.73 0.59 0.95
CA MET A 132 5.87 0.21 2.08
C MET A 132 4.40 0.01 1.69
N CYS A 133 3.92 0.71 0.65
CA CYS A 133 2.60 0.43 0.07
C CYS A 133 2.57 -0.91 -0.64
N HIS A 134 3.61 -1.27 -1.40
CA HIS A 134 3.63 -2.51 -2.18
C HIS A 134 3.87 -3.75 -1.30
N TYR A 135 4.68 -3.66 -0.25
CA TYR A 135 5.03 -4.82 0.58
C TYR A 135 4.69 -4.61 2.07
N PRO A 136 3.43 -4.33 2.41
CA PRO A 136 3.03 -3.85 3.73
C PRO A 136 3.18 -4.89 4.85
N SER A 137 3.18 -6.19 4.53
CA SER A 137 3.41 -7.25 5.53
C SER A 137 4.88 -7.51 5.82
N HIS A 138 5.80 -6.90 5.06
CA HIS A 138 7.23 -7.23 5.16
C HIS A 138 7.89 -6.59 6.39
N ARG A 139 7.46 -5.37 6.74
CA ARG A 139 8.00 -4.61 7.85
C ARG A 139 6.90 -3.93 8.66
N PRO A 140 7.09 -3.77 9.98
CA PRO A 140 6.20 -2.96 10.77
C PRO A 140 6.26 -1.50 10.31
N LEU A 141 5.23 -0.76 10.67
CA LEU A 141 5.18 0.67 10.39
C LEU A 141 6.31 1.41 11.13
N PRO A 142 7.04 2.34 10.49
CA PRO A 142 8.07 3.12 11.16
C PRO A 142 7.52 3.92 12.34
N LEU A 143 8.34 4.09 13.38
CA LEU A 143 7.95 4.82 14.58
C LEU A 143 7.46 6.24 14.23
N GLY A 144 6.29 6.60 14.76
CA GLY A 144 5.66 7.90 14.55
C GLY A 144 4.98 8.11 13.20
N ALA A 145 5.06 7.16 12.25
CA ALA A 145 4.40 7.31 10.95
C ALA A 145 2.86 7.35 11.07
N LEU A 146 2.28 6.56 11.99
CA LEU A 146 0.84 6.62 12.26
C LEU A 146 0.41 8.00 12.78
N ALA A 147 1.16 8.54 13.75
CA ALA A 147 0.90 9.87 14.30
C ALA A 147 1.04 10.96 13.22
N MET A 148 2.06 10.85 12.36
CA MET A 148 2.26 11.75 11.23
C MET A 148 1.13 11.70 10.23
N ALA A 149 0.62 10.51 9.89
CA ALA A 149 -0.54 10.35 9.01
C ALA A 149 -1.81 10.99 9.60
N ARG A 150 -2.07 10.81 10.90
CA ARG A 150 -3.18 11.49 11.59
C ARG A 150 -3.05 13.02 11.51
N GLN A 151 -1.86 13.54 11.83
CA GLN A 151 -1.59 14.97 11.76
C GLN A 151 -1.77 15.54 10.34
N LEU A 152 -1.36 14.81 9.31
CA LEU A 152 -1.59 15.21 7.91
C LEU A 152 -3.08 15.29 7.59
N LEU A 153 -3.87 14.30 8.01
CA LEU A 153 -5.33 14.31 7.83
C LEU A 153 -5.99 15.48 8.55
N ASP A 154 -5.59 15.78 9.80
CA ASP A 154 -6.06 16.97 10.52
C ASP A 154 -5.74 18.26 9.76
N CYS A 155 -4.52 18.39 9.22
CA CYS A 155 -4.15 19.53 8.40
C CYS A 155 -5.04 19.65 7.15
N TYR A 156 -5.38 18.53 6.50
CA TYR A 156 -6.26 18.52 5.33
C TYR A 156 -7.71 18.86 5.67
N ILE A 157 -8.21 18.41 6.81
CA ILE A 157 -9.52 18.80 7.34
C ILE A 157 -9.55 20.33 7.55
N MET A 158 -8.53 20.88 8.21
CA MET A 158 -8.45 22.31 8.46
C MET A 158 -8.32 23.13 7.17
N ASP A 159 -7.53 22.66 6.19
CA ASP A 159 -7.42 23.31 4.88
C ASP A 159 -8.75 23.27 4.12
N GLY A 160 -9.43 22.12 4.10
CA GLY A 160 -10.74 21.94 3.49
C GLY A 160 -11.82 22.84 4.11
N LEU A 161 -11.83 22.98 5.45
CA LEU A 161 -12.76 23.88 6.15
C LEU A 161 -12.47 25.36 5.84
N ARG A 162 -11.19 25.74 5.78
CA ARG A 162 -10.77 27.14 5.57
C ARG A 162 -10.94 27.59 4.13
N ARG A 163 -10.51 26.76 3.16
CA ARG A 163 -10.45 27.12 1.73
C ARG A 163 -11.63 26.58 0.92
N ARG A 164 -12.39 25.61 1.45
CA ARG A 164 -13.53 24.97 0.77
C ARG A 164 -13.11 24.44 -0.61
N SER A 165 -13.66 25.03 -1.69
CA SER A 165 -13.38 24.65 -3.08
C SER A 165 -11.96 24.95 -3.55
N GLU A 166 -11.23 25.82 -2.84
CA GLU A 166 -9.83 26.18 -3.16
C GLU A 166 -8.82 25.32 -2.40
N SER A 167 -9.26 24.31 -1.65
CA SER A 167 -8.34 23.40 -0.97
C SER A 167 -7.53 22.62 -1.99
N HIS A 168 -6.23 22.52 -1.72
CA HIS A 168 -5.31 21.67 -2.48
C HIS A 168 -4.87 20.46 -1.64
N ALA A 169 -5.71 20.04 -0.70
CA ALA A 169 -5.49 18.80 0.02
C ALA A 169 -5.61 17.61 -0.95
N PRO A 170 -4.77 16.56 -0.77
CA PRO A 170 -4.86 15.34 -1.58
C PRO A 170 -6.19 14.58 -1.38
N PHE A 171 -6.81 14.76 -0.21
CA PHE A 171 -8.05 14.10 0.17
C PHE A 171 -9.16 15.14 0.35
N ARG A 172 -10.39 14.74 0.02
CA ARG A 172 -11.58 15.56 0.32
C ARG A 172 -11.76 15.68 1.83
N LEU A 173 -12.55 16.67 2.25
CA LEU A 173 -12.84 16.92 3.67
C LEU A 173 -13.47 15.68 4.34
N GLU A 174 -14.50 15.11 3.71
CA GLU A 174 -15.22 13.94 4.21
C GLU A 174 -14.29 12.72 4.26
N GLN A 175 -13.54 12.50 3.18
CA GLN A 175 -12.57 11.41 3.09
C GLN A 175 -11.49 11.52 4.18
N SER A 176 -11.00 12.72 4.48
CA SER A 176 -9.99 12.92 5.53
C SER A 176 -10.55 12.58 6.91
N LYS A 177 -11.81 12.93 7.19
CA LYS A 177 -12.49 12.58 8.44
C LYS A 177 -12.69 11.07 8.57
N GLU A 178 -13.15 10.40 7.52
CA GLU A 178 -13.34 8.95 7.50
C GLU A 178 -12.03 8.20 7.72
N LEU A 179 -10.95 8.63 7.05
CA LEU A 179 -9.62 8.05 7.23
C LEU A 179 -9.11 8.25 8.65
N LEU A 180 -9.29 9.44 9.22
CA LEU A 180 -8.85 9.74 10.58
C LEU A 180 -9.62 8.89 11.61
N GLU A 181 -10.94 8.81 11.48
CA GLU A 181 -11.79 7.97 12.33
C GLU A 181 -11.37 6.49 12.24
N PHE A 182 -11.05 6.01 11.05
CA PHE A 182 -10.54 4.65 10.87
C PHE A 182 -9.19 4.44 11.57
N LEU A 183 -8.24 5.36 11.43
CA LEU A 183 -6.94 5.28 12.12
C LEU A 183 -7.10 5.34 13.64
N ASP A 184 -8.06 6.09 14.16
CA ASP A 184 -8.35 6.19 15.60
C ASP A 184 -8.95 4.89 16.15
N LYS A 185 -9.91 4.30 15.43
CA LYS A 185 -10.45 2.96 15.76
C LYS A 185 -9.36 1.90 15.77
N MET A 186 -8.38 2.01 14.87
CA MET A 186 -7.28 1.05 14.77
C MET A 186 -6.24 1.21 15.87
N GLY A 187 -6.00 2.43 16.37
CA GLY A 187 -5.04 2.68 17.46
C GLY A 187 -5.63 2.66 18.87
N GLY A 188 -6.96 2.59 19.02
CA GLY A 188 -7.63 2.58 20.33
C GLY A 188 -7.71 1.22 21.01
N THR A 189 -7.40 0.12 20.32
CA THR A 189 -7.36 -1.24 20.90
C THR A 189 -6.06 -1.41 21.69
N SER A 190 -6.06 -0.86 22.88
CA SER A 190 -4.92 -0.58 23.77
C SER A 190 -4.50 -1.76 24.65
N ASP A 191 -4.47 -2.97 24.07
CA ASP A 191 -3.58 -4.04 24.53
C ASP A 191 -2.43 -4.12 23.52
N ASP A 192 -1.54 -3.13 23.61
CA ASP A 192 -0.58 -2.67 22.61
C ASP A 192 0.55 -3.67 22.27
N SER A 193 0.60 -4.86 22.88
CA SER A 193 1.68 -5.84 22.67
C SER A 193 1.33 -7.01 21.74
N ASP A 194 0.05 -7.39 21.63
CA ASP A 194 -0.31 -8.66 20.96
C ASP A 194 -0.80 -8.52 19.51
N ILE A 195 -1.12 -7.29 19.07
CA ILE A 195 -1.72 -7.06 17.74
C ILE A 195 -0.69 -7.16 16.60
N PHE A 196 0.60 -6.94 16.86
CA PHE A 196 1.61 -6.84 15.81
C PHE A 196 2.31 -8.17 15.44
N MET A 197 2.19 -9.24 16.24
CA MET A 197 2.96 -10.47 16.01
C MET A 197 2.19 -11.62 15.36
N THR A 198 0.88 -11.55 15.20
CA THR A 198 0.10 -12.69 14.67
C THR A 198 -0.04 -12.61 13.15
N THR A 199 1.05 -12.87 12.42
CA THR A 199 1.01 -13.07 10.97
C THR A 199 0.53 -14.49 10.67
N THR A 200 -0.78 -14.71 10.65
CA THR A 200 -1.35 -15.98 10.18
C THR A 200 -1.12 -16.14 8.67
N ALA A 201 0.05 -16.67 8.30
CA ALA A 201 0.42 -16.97 6.92
C ALA A 201 -0.50 -18.03 6.25
N ALA A 202 -1.39 -18.67 7.01
CA ALA A 202 -2.19 -19.79 6.55
C ALA A 202 -3.57 -19.43 5.97
N SER A 203 -4.15 -18.26 6.26
CA SER A 203 -5.54 -17.98 5.87
C SER A 203 -5.69 -17.34 4.48
N GLY A 204 -4.59 -16.89 3.86
CA GLY A 204 -4.65 -16.10 2.62
C GLY A 204 -5.34 -14.74 2.78
N ILE A 205 -5.69 -14.34 4.01
CA ILE A 205 -6.29 -13.05 4.32
C ILE A 205 -5.15 -12.12 4.78
N PRO A 206 -5.06 -10.89 4.24
CA PRO A 206 -4.07 -9.92 4.69
C PRO A 206 -4.28 -9.63 6.18
N SER A 207 -3.21 -9.58 6.96
CA SER A 207 -3.33 -9.27 8.39
C SER A 207 -3.83 -7.83 8.59
N ARG A 208 -4.54 -7.60 9.70
CA ARG A 208 -4.94 -6.26 10.14
C ARG A 208 -3.74 -5.29 10.19
N SER A 209 -2.58 -5.77 10.63
CA SER A 209 -1.33 -5.01 10.65
C SER A 209 -0.87 -4.60 9.25
N SER A 210 -0.94 -5.50 8.27
CA SER A 210 -0.59 -5.23 6.87
C SER A 210 -1.52 -4.19 6.25
N SER A 211 -2.82 -4.30 6.46
CA SER A 211 -3.80 -3.31 6.00
C SER A 211 -3.54 -1.92 6.59
N LEU A 212 -3.17 -1.83 7.86
CA LEU A 212 -2.79 -0.57 8.50
C LEU A 212 -1.51 0.02 7.90
N VAL A 213 -0.48 -0.81 7.71
CA VAL A 213 0.80 -0.38 7.10
C VAL A 213 0.56 0.16 5.69
N ALA A 214 -0.22 -0.54 4.87
CA ALA A 214 -0.57 -0.11 3.53
C ALA A 214 -1.31 1.24 3.55
N LEU A 215 -2.31 1.38 4.42
CA LEU A 215 -3.12 2.60 4.52
C LEU A 215 -2.27 3.81 4.94
N VAL A 216 -1.47 3.67 5.99
CA VAL A 216 -0.60 4.77 6.46
C VAL A 216 0.42 5.12 5.38
N SER A 217 1.04 4.13 4.76
CA SER A 217 2.01 4.35 3.69
C SER A 217 1.38 5.07 2.49
N TRP A 218 0.13 4.75 2.16
CA TRP A 218 -0.61 5.40 1.09
C TRP A 218 -0.93 6.86 1.40
N ILE A 219 -1.33 7.17 2.64
CA ILE A 219 -1.51 8.56 3.10
C ILE A 219 -0.19 9.33 2.96
N MET A 220 0.91 8.75 3.44
CA MET A 220 2.24 9.37 3.36
C MET A 220 2.68 9.61 1.91
N LEU A 221 2.51 8.61 1.05
CA LEU A 221 2.87 8.70 -0.37
C LEU A 221 2.06 9.76 -1.09
N THR A 222 0.73 9.76 -0.92
CA THR A 222 -0.16 10.72 -1.59
C THR A 222 0.14 12.14 -1.13
N SER A 223 0.39 12.32 0.17
CA SER A 223 0.80 13.61 0.74
C SER A 223 2.10 14.12 0.14
N GLY A 224 3.11 13.25 -0.01
CA GLY A 224 4.38 13.57 -0.64
C GLY A 224 4.24 13.96 -2.11
N MET A 225 3.47 13.20 -2.89
CA MET A 225 3.23 13.48 -4.31
C MET A 225 2.48 14.80 -4.53
N SER A 226 1.51 15.11 -3.67
CA SER A 226 0.76 16.38 -3.76
C SER A 226 1.58 17.61 -3.40
N TYR A 227 2.63 17.46 -2.58
CA TYR A 227 3.59 18.55 -2.36
C TYR A 227 4.36 18.86 -3.65
N HIS A 228 4.85 17.81 -4.33
CA HIS A 228 5.62 17.95 -5.56
C HIS A 228 4.82 18.67 -6.66
N LEU A 229 3.53 18.34 -6.83
CA LEU A 229 2.66 19.00 -7.80
C LEU A 229 2.51 20.52 -7.58
N LYS A 230 2.64 21.01 -6.34
CA LYS A 230 2.50 22.45 -6.03
C LYS A 230 3.72 23.26 -6.43
N ASP A 231 4.90 22.65 -6.45
CA ASP A 231 6.12 23.32 -6.92
C ASP A 231 6.12 23.48 -8.46
N TYR A 232 5.43 22.61 -9.22
CA TYR A 232 5.26 22.80 -10.67
C TYR A 232 4.35 23.98 -11.03
N VAL A 233 3.35 24.31 -10.19
CA VAL A 233 2.46 25.45 -10.44
C VAL A 233 3.21 26.79 -10.33
N LYS A 234 4.32 26.85 -9.58
CA LYS A 234 5.17 28.05 -9.50
C LYS A 234 6.01 28.30 -10.76
N LEU A 235 6.20 27.30 -11.63
CA LEU A 235 6.99 27.44 -12.87
C LEU A 235 6.16 27.90 -14.08
N GLY A 236 4.85 28.14 -13.92
CA GLY A 236 3.93 28.46 -15.02
C GLY A 236 3.39 29.90 -15.09
N CYS A 237 3.80 30.81 -14.19
CA CYS A 237 3.26 32.18 -14.19
C CYS A 237 4.38 33.23 -14.09
N PRO A 238 4.79 33.85 -15.21
CA PRO A 238 5.59 35.06 -15.14
C PRO A 238 4.66 36.22 -14.76
N THR A 239 5.10 37.04 -13.79
CA THR A 239 4.51 38.30 -13.31
C THR A 239 3.39 38.22 -12.28
N LEU A 240 3.77 38.35 -11.00
CA LEU A 240 3.27 39.42 -10.11
C LEU A 240 4.09 39.41 -8.81
N SER A 241 4.64 40.57 -8.49
CA SER A 241 5.59 40.83 -7.44
C SER A 241 4.94 41.16 -6.10
N SER A 242 5.64 40.75 -5.03
CA SER A 242 5.67 41.31 -3.67
C SER A 242 4.75 40.75 -2.57
N PRO A 243 5.22 40.79 -1.30
CA PRO A 243 5.16 39.63 -0.41
C PRO A 243 4.47 39.91 0.93
N GLN A 244 4.12 38.84 1.65
CA GLN A 244 4.41 38.60 3.07
C GLN A 244 3.64 37.37 3.51
N LEU A 245 4.33 36.23 3.59
CA LEU A 245 3.80 35.02 4.18
C LEU A 245 4.75 34.58 5.27
N VAL A 246 4.20 34.54 6.48
CA VAL A 246 4.81 34.05 7.71
C VAL A 246 5.32 32.63 7.47
N THR A 247 6.64 32.49 7.52
CA THR A 247 7.35 31.21 7.45
C THR A 247 7.08 30.43 8.73
N VAL A 248 6.13 29.49 8.69
CA VAL A 248 6.18 28.34 9.60
C VAL A 248 7.25 27.43 9.01
N ASN A 249 8.34 27.21 9.75
CA ASN A 249 9.46 26.36 9.34
C ASN A 249 9.00 24.93 9.01
N TYR A 250 8.63 24.69 7.75
CA TYR A 250 8.61 23.38 7.14
C TYR A 250 9.57 23.43 5.95
N ILE A 251 10.73 22.81 6.16
CA ILE A 251 11.69 22.27 5.18
C ILE A 251 12.02 23.17 3.97
N ASN A 252 13.26 23.65 3.99
CA ASN A 252 13.92 24.48 2.98
C ASN A 252 13.94 23.82 1.59
N THR A 253 13.55 24.56 0.54
CA THR A 253 13.58 24.15 -0.87
C THR A 253 14.68 24.88 -1.64
N ALA A 254 15.49 24.14 -2.41
CA ALA A 254 16.15 24.63 -3.62
C ALA A 254 16.42 23.48 -4.60
N ASP A 255 15.95 23.70 -5.84
CA ASP A 255 16.22 23.09 -7.14
C ASP A 255 16.15 21.57 -7.38
N ALA A 256 15.26 21.20 -8.32
CA ALA A 256 15.48 20.07 -9.23
C ALA A 256 14.74 20.28 -10.58
N HIS A 257 15.44 20.00 -11.67
CA HIS A 257 14.93 19.91 -13.03
C HIS A 257 14.80 18.44 -13.46
N SER A 258 13.70 18.13 -14.14
CA SER A 258 13.44 17.00 -15.06
C SER A 258 13.45 15.57 -14.49
N ILE A 259 12.29 14.89 -14.59
CA ILE A 259 12.06 13.62 -15.32
C ILE A 259 10.61 13.16 -15.05
N LEU A 260 9.75 13.19 -16.08
CA LEU A 260 8.48 12.45 -16.10
C LEU A 260 8.23 11.92 -17.52
N SER A 261 8.89 10.82 -17.84
CA SER A 261 8.60 9.99 -19.02
C SER A 261 8.81 8.53 -18.62
N GLY A 262 7.79 7.88 -18.06
CA GLY A 262 7.91 6.46 -17.68
C GLY A 262 6.77 5.83 -16.89
N LEU A 263 5.87 6.61 -16.29
CA LEU A 263 4.74 6.06 -15.52
C LEU A 263 3.58 5.66 -16.43
N ILE A 264 3.75 4.58 -17.19
CA ILE A 264 2.61 3.80 -17.69
C ILE A 264 2.29 2.77 -16.61
N TRP A 265 1.31 3.10 -15.76
CA TRP A 265 0.69 2.14 -14.84
C TRP A 265 -0.05 1.07 -15.67
N PRO A 266 0.20 -0.24 -15.47
CA PRO A 266 -0.73 -1.25 -15.94
C PRO A 266 -1.95 -1.25 -15.00
N GLY A 267 -2.92 -0.39 -15.30
CA GLY A 267 -4.25 -0.40 -14.66
C GLY A 267 -4.66 0.90 -13.98
N SER A 268 -5.17 1.85 -14.76
CA SER A 268 -5.95 2.98 -14.27
C SER A 268 -7.31 2.50 -13.74
N LEU A 269 -7.41 2.19 -12.43
CA LEU A 269 -8.67 1.89 -11.70
C LEU A 269 -8.57 2.31 -10.21
N SER A 270 -8.09 3.51 -9.93
CA SER A 270 -7.76 3.96 -8.56
C SER A 270 -8.97 4.16 -7.62
N ALA A 271 -10.17 4.41 -8.15
CA ALA A 271 -11.37 4.63 -7.31
C ALA A 271 -12.07 3.32 -6.90
N PHE A 272 -12.20 2.35 -7.82
CA PHE A 272 -12.89 1.07 -7.57
C PHE A 272 -12.13 0.14 -6.61
N ARG A 273 -10.80 0.27 -6.55
CA ARG A 273 -9.94 -0.59 -5.72
C ARG A 273 -9.95 -0.17 -4.24
N LEU A 274 -10.10 1.13 -3.97
CA LEU A 274 -10.24 1.67 -2.61
C LEU A 274 -11.59 1.31 -1.97
N SER A 275 -12.67 1.25 -2.77
CA SER A 275 -13.96 0.72 -2.31
C SER A 275 -13.83 -0.73 -1.84
N ARG A 276 -12.92 -1.51 -2.44
CA ARG A 276 -12.69 -2.91 -2.08
C ARG A 276 -11.84 -3.06 -0.82
N LEU A 277 -10.77 -2.27 -0.65
CA LEU A 277 -10.01 -2.23 0.60
C LEU A 277 -10.89 -1.78 1.78
N TYR A 278 -11.71 -0.76 1.55
CA TYR A 278 -12.70 -0.29 2.52
C TYR A 278 -13.77 -1.35 2.80
N ALA A 279 -14.35 -1.98 1.77
CA ALA A 279 -15.36 -3.03 1.94
C ALA A 279 -14.80 -4.29 2.62
N LEU A 280 -13.55 -4.68 2.35
CA LEU A 280 -12.91 -5.82 3.00
C LEU A 280 -12.62 -5.51 4.47
N ALA A 281 -12.08 -4.32 4.78
CA ALA A 281 -11.86 -3.90 6.16
C ALA A 281 -13.19 -3.77 6.94
N LEU A 282 -14.25 -3.26 6.31
CA LEU A 282 -15.58 -3.14 6.92
C LEU A 282 -16.23 -4.52 7.13
N HIS A 283 -16.14 -5.41 6.15
CA HIS A 283 -16.67 -6.78 6.22
C HIS A 283 -15.98 -7.58 7.33
N GLU A 284 -14.67 -7.47 7.46
CA GLU A 284 -13.89 -8.13 8.51
C GLU A 284 -14.25 -7.59 9.91
N ALA A 285 -14.42 -6.26 10.05
CA ALA A 285 -14.89 -5.65 11.29
C ALA A 285 -16.30 -6.14 11.69
N THR A 286 -17.23 -6.28 10.73
CA THR A 286 -18.57 -6.82 11.01
C THR A 286 -18.57 -8.32 11.30
N SER A 287 -17.71 -9.11 10.65
CA SER A 287 -17.60 -10.55 10.90
C SER A 287 -17.03 -10.85 12.28
N ILE A 288 -16.10 -10.03 12.76
CA ILE A 288 -15.57 -10.13 14.13
C ILE A 288 -16.65 -9.73 15.13
N ALA A 289 -17.42 -8.66 14.89
CA ALA A 289 -18.50 -8.25 15.78
C ALA A 289 -19.62 -9.31 15.92
N GLN A 290 -19.89 -10.07 14.86
CA GLN A 290 -20.89 -11.15 14.88
C GLN A 290 -20.42 -12.43 15.56
N ALA A 291 -19.10 -12.67 15.66
CA ALA A 291 -18.55 -13.83 16.34
C ALA A 291 -18.52 -13.70 17.88
N TRP A 292 -18.85 -12.53 18.41
CA TRP A 292 -18.83 -12.21 19.85
C TRP A 292 -20.24 -12.06 20.46
N HIS A 293 -21.28 -12.41 19.71
CA HIS A 293 -22.67 -12.48 20.12
C HIS A 293 -23.22 -13.89 19.90
#